data_AF-A0A9P1I2B7-F1
#
_entry.id   AF-A0A9P1I2B7-F1
#
_cell.length_a   1.000
_cell.length_b   1.000
_cell.length_c   1.000
_cell.angle_alpha   90.00
_cell.angle_beta   90.00
_cell.angle_gamma   90.00
#
_symmetry.space_group_name_H-M   'P 1'
#
loop_
_entity.id
_entity.type
_entity.pdbx_description
1 polymer ?
#
loop_
_entity_poly.entity_id
_entity_poly.type
_entity_poly.pdbx_seq_one_letter_code
_entity_poly.pdbx_strand_id
1 'polypeptide(L)'
;MKVLFAILLCLVISSTKCTISKEHQKAIENILEHAGDKTVSAIFNEIEQVVSSMGSGAQADHEKWKNEVRAENKKRELAMKEAIDDLSPEARGRLVRIIMVQQNAIMTQNEKRELLRKIKYDMDEKVKQELLSKIPEKTLFNTIL
;
A
#
# COMPACT_ATOMS: atom_id res chain seq x y z
N MET A 1 -4.85 -11.77 1.87
CA MET A 1 -4.64 -10.50 1.14
C MET A 1 -5.48 -10.39 -0.13
N LYS A 2 -5.63 -11.45 -0.97
CA LYS A 2 -6.40 -11.39 -2.23
C LYS A 2 -7.90 -11.02 -2.10
N VAL A 3 -8.53 -11.31 -0.96
CA VAL A 3 -10.00 -11.22 -0.82
C VAL A 3 -10.49 -9.85 -0.34
N LEU A 4 -9.74 -9.13 0.51
CA LEU A 4 -10.23 -7.86 1.07
C LEU A 4 -10.13 -6.66 0.09
N PHE A 5 -9.16 -6.64 -0.82
CA PHE A 5 -8.96 -5.53 -1.76
C PHE A 5 -9.90 -5.58 -2.98
N ALA A 6 -10.15 -6.76 -3.54
CA ALA A 6 -11.19 -6.96 -4.56
C ALA A 6 -12.58 -6.64 -4.01
N ILE A 7 -12.85 -6.96 -2.73
CA ILE A 7 -14.09 -6.60 -2.06
C ILE A 7 -14.20 -5.09 -1.83
N LEU A 8 -13.11 -4.38 -1.49
CA LEU A 8 -13.16 -2.93 -1.30
C LEU A 8 -13.39 -2.18 -2.62
N LEU A 9 -12.73 -2.58 -3.71
CA LEU A 9 -12.97 -1.98 -5.03
C LEU A 9 -14.38 -2.31 -5.54
N CYS A 10 -14.85 -3.55 -5.36
CA CYS A 10 -16.24 -3.92 -5.67
C CYS A 10 -17.26 -3.18 -4.79
N LEU A 11 -16.97 -2.92 -3.51
CA LEU A 11 -17.88 -2.20 -2.59
C LEU A 11 -17.95 -0.71 -2.92
N VAL A 12 -16.83 -0.07 -3.25
CA VAL A 12 -16.81 1.34 -3.64
C VAL A 12 -17.56 1.54 -4.97
N ILE A 13 -17.34 0.65 -5.94
CA ILE A 13 -18.01 0.73 -7.25
C ILE A 13 -19.48 0.27 -7.19
N SER A 14 -19.89 -0.55 -6.20
CA SER A 14 -21.31 -0.91 -6.01
C SER A 14 -22.17 0.24 -5.47
N SER A 15 -21.57 1.36 -5.03
CA SER A 15 -22.32 2.52 -4.53
C SER A 15 -22.84 3.43 -5.64
N THR A 16 -22.27 3.34 -6.85
CA THR A 16 -22.77 3.98 -8.06
C THR A 16 -23.41 2.91 -8.94
N LYS A 17 -24.45 3.26 -9.71
CA LYS A 17 -25.15 2.34 -10.63
C LYS A 17 -24.27 1.91 -11.83
N CYS A 18 -22.97 1.72 -11.63
CA CYS A 18 -22.02 1.29 -12.64
C CYS A 18 -21.97 -0.25 -12.64
N THR A 19 -22.71 -0.87 -13.57
CA THR A 19 -22.56 -2.31 -13.82
C THR A 19 -21.19 -2.54 -14.45
N ILE A 20 -20.19 -2.90 -13.64
CA ILE A 20 -18.87 -3.30 -14.14
C ILE A 20 -19.08 -4.50 -15.07
N SER A 21 -18.62 -4.42 -16.31
CA SER A 21 -18.66 -5.60 -17.18
C SER A 21 -17.71 -6.67 -16.63
N LYS A 22 -18.03 -7.95 -16.84
CA LYS A 22 -17.16 -9.07 -16.43
C LYS A 22 -15.73 -8.95 -16.97
N GLU A 23 -15.58 -8.31 -18.14
CA GLU A 23 -14.28 -8.07 -18.77
C GLU A 23 -13.44 -7.06 -17.98
N HIS A 24 -14.02 -5.93 -17.56
CA HIS A 24 -13.33 -4.93 -16.73
C HIS A 24 -12.95 -5.52 -15.36
N GLN A 25 -13.85 -6.30 -14.76
CA GLN A 25 -13.54 -6.99 -13.50
C GLN A 25 -12.35 -7.95 -13.65
N LYS A 26 -12.36 -8.79 -14.69
CA LYS A 26 -11.26 -9.73 -14.97
C LYS A 26 -9.95 -9.00 -15.26
N ALA A 27 -10.00 -7.84 -15.93
CA ALA A 27 -8.81 -7.03 -16.20
C ALA A 27 -8.19 -6.53 -14.88
N ILE A 28 -9.00 -5.99 -13.97
CA ILE A 28 -8.53 -5.54 -12.65
C ILE A 28 -7.99 -6.70 -11.82
N GLU A 29 -8.68 -7.85 -11.80
CA GLU A 29 -8.21 -9.05 -11.11
C GLU A 29 -6.84 -9.50 -11.61
N ASN A 30 -6.62 -9.49 -12.93
CA ASN A 30 -5.33 -9.84 -13.54
C ASN A 30 -4.22 -8.84 -13.16
N ILE A 31 -4.53 -7.54 -13.10
CA ILE A 31 -3.59 -6.52 -12.63
C ILE A 31 -3.18 -6.81 -11.19
N LEU A 32 -4.14 -7.12 -10.32
CA LEU A 32 -3.94 -7.39 -8.89
C LEU A 32 -3.20 -8.71 -8.64
N GLU A 33 -3.42 -9.73 -9.46
CA GLU A 33 -2.69 -11.00 -9.39
C GLU A 33 -1.18 -10.79 -9.58
N HIS A 34 -0.81 -9.85 -10.45
CA HIS A 34 0.58 -9.51 -10.78
C HIS A 34 1.07 -8.22 -10.11
N ALA A 35 0.31 -7.67 -9.15
CA ALA A 35 0.67 -6.42 -8.46
C ALA A 35 1.98 -6.53 -7.66
N GLY A 36 2.37 -7.76 -7.28
CA GLY A 36 3.64 -8.01 -6.61
C GLY A 36 4.84 -7.48 -7.42
N ASP A 37 4.83 -7.69 -8.73
CA ASP A 37 5.97 -7.42 -9.61
C ASP A 37 5.95 -6.01 -10.20
N LYS A 38 5.09 -5.14 -9.65
CA LYS A 38 4.86 -3.79 -10.16
C LYS A 38 5.10 -2.74 -9.09
N THR A 39 5.49 -1.56 -9.53
CA THR A 39 5.51 -0.37 -8.66
C THR A 39 4.08 0.08 -8.38
N VAL A 40 3.88 0.87 -7.30
CA VAL A 40 2.56 1.45 -6.99
C VAL A 40 2.02 2.27 -8.17
N SER A 41 2.90 3.05 -8.81
CA SER A 41 2.52 3.88 -9.95
C SER A 41 2.11 3.04 -11.16
N ALA A 42 2.79 1.93 -11.44
CA ALA A 42 2.42 1.04 -12.54
C ALA A 42 1.04 0.42 -12.30
N ILE A 43 0.76 -0.03 -11.07
CA ILE A 43 -0.55 -0.59 -10.71
C ILE A 43 -1.66 0.45 -10.88
N PHE A 44 -1.46 1.67 -10.38
CA PHE A 44 -2.44 2.74 -10.56
C PHE A 44 -2.66 3.08 -12.03
N ASN A 45 -1.60 3.19 -12.84
CA ASN A 45 -1.73 3.50 -14.25
C ASN A 45 -2.49 2.40 -15.02
N GLU A 46 -2.23 1.12 -14.73
CA GLU A 46 -2.95 0.01 -15.36
C GLU A 46 -4.43 -0.01 -14.96
N ILE A 47 -4.75 0.23 -13.68
CA ILE A 47 -6.15 0.33 -13.23
C ILE A 47 -6.83 1.53 -13.89
N GLU A 48 -6.15 2.67 -13.98
CA GLU A 48 -6.67 3.89 -14.62
C GLU A 48 -7.01 3.67 -16.09
N GLN A 49 -6.20 2.90 -16.82
CA GLN A 49 -6.50 2.51 -18.20
C GLN A 49 -7.79 1.69 -18.29
N VAL A 50 -8.00 0.72 -17.41
CA VAL A 50 -9.25 -0.07 -17.38
C VAL A 50 -10.44 0.79 -16.99
N VAL A 51 -10.29 1.68 -16.01
CA VAL A 51 -11.37 2.55 -15.55
C VAL A 51 -11.73 3.60 -16.61
N SER A 52 -10.78 4.02 -17.45
CA SER A 52 -11.03 5.01 -18.49
C SER A 52 -12.08 4.58 -19.53
N SER A 53 -12.24 3.27 -19.75
CA SER A 53 -13.27 2.70 -20.63
C SER A 53 -14.62 2.44 -19.94
N MET A 54 -14.72 2.64 -18.61
CA MET A 54 -15.92 2.34 -17.81
C MET A 54 -16.86 3.55 -17.64
N GLY A 55 -16.44 4.74 -18.07
CA GLY A 55 -17.23 5.97 -18.00
C GLY A 55 -16.91 6.86 -16.79
N SER A 56 -17.51 8.05 -16.77
CA SER A 56 -17.15 9.15 -15.83
C SER A 56 -17.45 8.84 -14.36
N GLY A 57 -18.47 8.04 -14.08
CA GLY A 57 -18.77 7.59 -12.70
C GLY A 57 -17.66 6.74 -12.11
N ALA A 58 -17.19 5.73 -12.87
CA ALA A 58 -16.10 4.86 -12.44
C ALA A 58 -14.77 5.61 -12.29
N GLN A 59 -14.51 6.60 -13.15
CA GLN A 59 -13.35 7.49 -13.02
C GLN A 59 -13.39 8.30 -11.73
N ALA A 60 -14.55 8.88 -11.38
CA ALA A 60 -14.72 9.64 -10.14
C ALA A 60 -14.50 8.76 -8.90
N ASP A 61 -15.04 7.53 -8.90
CA ASP A 61 -14.84 6.57 -7.81
C ASP A 61 -13.38 6.14 -7.69
N HIS A 62 -12.69 5.94 -8.82
CA HIS A 62 -11.26 5.63 -8.84
C HIS A 62 -10.39 6.78 -8.30
N GLU A 63 -10.68 8.03 -8.67
CA GLU A 63 -10.00 9.21 -8.11
C GLU A 63 -10.21 9.33 -6.60
N LYS A 64 -11.44 9.11 -6.14
CA LYS A 64 -11.75 9.10 -4.70
C LYS A 64 -10.91 8.05 -3.97
N TRP A 65 -10.88 6.82 -4.48
CA TRP A 65 -10.04 5.75 -3.92
C TRP A 65 -8.55 6.09 -3.94
N LYS A 66 -8.01 6.66 -5.03
CA LYS A 66 -6.60 7.12 -5.08
C LYS A 66 -6.29 8.12 -3.97
N ASN A 67 -7.22 9.05 -3.70
CA ASN A 67 -7.06 10.04 -2.65
C ASN A 67 -7.14 9.43 -1.24
N GLU A 68 -8.02 8.47 -1.01
CA GLU A 68 -8.11 7.73 0.26
C GLU A 68 -6.80 6.97 0.54
N VAL A 69 -6.28 6.22 -0.44
CA VAL A 69 -5.00 5.51 -0.31
C VAL A 69 -3.85 6.49 -0.04
N ARG A 70 -3.79 7.61 -0.76
CA ARG A 70 -2.78 8.67 -0.50
C ARG A 70 -2.88 9.24 0.90
N ALA A 71 -4.09 9.49 1.39
CA ALA A 71 -4.32 10.01 2.74
C ALA A 71 -3.89 9.01 3.82
N GLU A 72 -4.22 7.73 3.66
CA GLU A 72 -3.77 6.66 4.56
C GLU A 72 -2.25 6.53 4.57
N ASN A 73 -1.60 6.61 3.42
CA ASN A 73 -0.14 6.59 3.32
C ASN A 73 0.51 7.76 4.06
N LYS A 74 -0.05 8.95 3.87
CA LYS A 74 0.43 10.16 4.56
C LYS A 74 0.28 10.02 6.07
N LYS A 75 -0.83 9.46 6.56
CA LYS A 75 -1.03 9.19 8.00
C LYS A 75 0.00 8.19 8.53
N ARG A 76 0.26 7.11 7.79
CA ARG A 76 1.29 6.11 8.15
C ARG A 76 2.67 6.72 8.21
N GLU A 77 3.03 7.50 7.19
CA GLU A 77 4.31 8.21 7.13
C GLU A 77 4.48 9.16 8.30
N LEU A 78 3.46 9.95 8.61
CA LEU A 78 3.49 10.90 9.71
C LEU A 78 3.69 10.18 11.05
N ALA A 79 2.92 9.12 11.31
CA ALA A 79 3.07 8.33 12.53
C ALA A 79 4.48 7.73 12.69
N MET A 80 5.10 7.29 11.59
CA MET A 80 6.48 6.82 11.62
C MET A 80 7.47 7.96 11.86
N LYS A 81 7.28 9.14 11.26
CA LYS A 81 8.16 10.30 11.45
C LYS A 81 8.08 10.86 12.87
N GLU A 82 6.89 10.96 13.44
CA GLU A 82 6.69 11.45 14.81
C GLU A 82 7.32 10.54 15.86
N ALA A 83 7.35 9.23 15.61
CA ALA A 83 7.97 8.27 16.52
C ALA A 83 9.52 8.33 16.54
N ILE A 84 10.18 8.95 15.55
CA ILE A 84 11.66 8.94 15.41
C ILE A 84 12.36 9.49 16.65
N ASP A 85 11.83 10.58 17.22
CA ASP A 85 12.50 11.32 18.29
C ASP A 85 12.45 10.57 19.63
N ASP A 86 11.39 9.78 19.82
CA ASP A 86 11.13 8.97 21.02
C ASP A 86 11.92 7.65 21.07
N LEU A 87 12.65 7.33 20.00
CA LEU A 87 13.36 6.06 19.85
C LEU A 87 14.84 6.16 20.17
N SER A 88 15.38 5.06 20.67
CA SER A 88 16.81 4.83 20.79
C SER A 88 17.52 5.03 19.44
N PRO A 89 18.81 5.41 19.42
CA PRO A 89 19.54 5.63 18.18
C PRO A 89 19.50 4.42 17.22
N GLU A 90 19.51 3.21 17.76
CA GLU A 90 19.44 1.99 16.96
C GLU A 90 18.05 1.77 16.36
N ALA A 91 16.99 1.91 17.17
CA ALA A 91 15.61 1.81 16.69
C ALA A 91 15.28 2.90 15.67
N ARG A 92 15.80 4.10 15.88
CA ARG A 92 15.71 5.20 14.92
C ARG A 92 16.34 4.84 13.57
N GLY A 93 17.55 4.29 13.58
CA GLY A 93 18.22 3.85 12.36
C GLY A 93 17.43 2.78 11.59
N ARG A 94 16.82 1.83 12.30
CA ARG A 94 15.94 0.82 11.70
C ARG A 94 14.66 1.43 11.13
N LEU A 95 14.00 2.33 11.87
CA LEU A 95 12.79 3.00 11.41
C LEU A 95 13.02 3.85 10.16
N VAL A 96 14.11 4.62 10.12
CA VAL A 96 14.50 5.38 8.93
C VAL A 96 14.66 4.46 7.72
N ARG A 97 15.31 3.30 7.88
CA ARG A 97 15.45 2.33 6.79
C ARG A 97 14.10 1.77 6.32
N ILE A 98 13.18 1.49 7.25
CA ILE A 98 11.81 1.07 6.93
C ILE A 98 11.11 2.15 6.10
N ILE A 99 11.16 3.42 6.53
CA ILE A 99 10.57 4.55 5.82
C ILE A 99 11.14 4.66 4.41
N MET A 100 12.47 4.58 4.24
CA MET A 100 13.12 4.65 2.94
C MET A 100 12.65 3.54 1.98
N VAL A 101 12.51 2.29 2.47
CA VAL A 101 11.99 1.18 1.66
C VAL A 101 10.53 1.43 1.26
N GLN A 102 9.69 1.84 2.21
CA GLN A 102 8.28 2.10 1.93
C GLN A 102 8.08 3.24 0.91
N GLN A 103 8.89 4.30 1.01
CA GLN A 103 8.81 5.48 0.14
C GLN A 103 9.51 5.32 -1.21
N ASN A 104 10.26 4.24 -1.44
CA ASN A 104 10.94 4.04 -2.71
C ASN A 104 9.92 3.86 -3.85
N ALA A 105 9.86 4.83 -4.76
CA ALA A 105 8.88 4.83 -5.86
C ALA A 105 9.22 3.86 -6.99
N ILE A 106 10.49 3.45 -7.09
CA ILE A 106 11.02 2.62 -8.18
C ILE A 106 10.91 1.13 -7.85
N MET A 107 10.87 0.78 -6.56
CA MET A 107 10.72 -0.60 -6.12
C MET A 107 9.30 -1.15 -6.34
N THR A 108 9.25 -2.40 -6.79
CA THR A 108 8.05 -3.22 -6.84
C THR A 108 7.53 -3.58 -5.45
N GLN A 109 6.29 -4.04 -5.35
CA GLN A 109 5.73 -4.46 -4.05
C GLN A 109 6.46 -5.69 -3.48
N ASN A 110 6.88 -6.64 -4.32
CA ASN A 110 7.62 -7.83 -3.92
C ASN A 110 9.01 -7.46 -3.36
N GLU A 111 9.74 -6.57 -4.04
CA GLU A 111 11.05 -6.10 -3.53
C GLU A 111 10.90 -5.37 -2.19
N LYS A 112 9.86 -4.54 -2.03
CA LYS A 112 9.58 -3.87 -0.76
C LYS A 112 9.29 -4.87 0.35
N ARG A 113 8.41 -5.85 0.09
CA ARG A 113 8.08 -6.91 1.06
C ARG A 113 9.32 -7.68 1.47
N GLU A 114 10.18 -8.03 0.51
CA GLU A 114 11.39 -8.79 0.79
C GLU A 114 12.39 -7.98 1.62
N LEU A 115 12.63 -6.71 1.29
CA LEU A 115 13.51 -5.85 2.09
C LEU A 115 12.94 -5.59 3.50
N LEU A 116 11.64 -5.36 3.63
CA LEU A 116 10.99 -5.17 4.94
C LEU A 116 11.06 -6.45 5.78
N ARG A 117 10.87 -7.62 5.16
CA ARG A 117 11.02 -8.93 5.81
C ARG A 117 12.46 -9.13 6.29
N LYS A 118 13.45 -8.80 5.46
CA LYS A 118 14.86 -8.87 5.83
C LYS A 118 15.20 -7.92 6.98
N ILE A 119 14.73 -6.67 6.92
CA ILE A 119 14.91 -5.70 8.01
C ILE A 119 14.31 -6.23 9.30
N LYS A 120 13.12 -6.82 9.26
CA LYS A 120 12.44 -7.40 10.42
C LYS A 120 13.20 -8.61 10.98
N TYR A 121 13.77 -9.46 10.13
CA TYR A 121 14.53 -10.64 10.54
C TYR A 121 15.90 -10.30 11.14
N ASP A 122 16.60 -9.34 10.52
CA ASP A 122 17.93 -8.88 10.94
C ASP A 122 17.87 -7.86 12.11
N MET A 123 16.72 -7.71 12.77
CA MET A 123 16.48 -6.73 13.83
C MET A 123 16.48 -7.41 15.19
N ASP A 124 17.28 -6.88 16.11
CA ASP A 124 17.31 -7.31 17.49
C ASP A 124 15.91 -7.18 18.12
N GLU A 125 15.51 -8.21 18.88
CA GLU A 125 14.15 -8.27 19.43
C GLU A 125 13.86 -7.07 20.36
N LYS A 126 14.85 -6.54 21.06
CA LYS A 126 14.70 -5.31 21.87
C LYS A 126 14.30 -4.11 21.02
N VAL A 127 15.00 -3.89 19.90
CA VAL A 127 14.72 -2.79 18.95
C VAL A 127 13.34 -2.97 18.33
N LYS A 128 13.00 -4.22 17.96
CA LYS A 128 11.69 -4.55 17.39
C LYS A 128 10.55 -4.27 18.36
N GLN A 129 10.68 -4.67 19.63
CA GLN A 129 9.68 -4.39 20.66
C GLN A 129 9.55 -2.89 20.93
N GLU A 130 10.67 -2.15 20.93
CA GLU A 130 10.65 -0.69 21.05
C GLU A 130 9.83 -0.06 19.91
N LEU A 131 10.09 -0.44 18.65
CA LEU A 131 9.32 0.04 17.51
C LEU A 131 7.84 -0.33 17.61
N LEU A 132 7.52 -1.57 18.00
CA LEU A 132 6.15 -2.06 18.13
C LEU A 132 5.38 -1.39 19.28
N SER A 133 6.06 -0.87 20.29
CA SER A 133 5.44 -0.09 21.37
C SER A 133 4.92 1.28 20.92
N LYS A 134 5.46 1.79 19.80
CA LYS A 134 5.12 3.11 19.24
C LYS A 134 4.28 3.01 17.97
N ILE A 135 4.59 2.02 17.12
CA ILE A 135 4.04 1.90 15.77
C ILE A 135 3.50 0.48 15.57
N PRO A 136 2.23 0.32 15.17
CA PRO A 136 1.67 -1.00 14.86
C PRO A 136 2.49 -1.75 13.80
N GLU A 137 2.62 -3.07 13.97
CA GLU A 137 3.39 -3.92 13.05
C GLU A 137 2.95 -3.75 11.58
N LYS A 138 1.64 -3.65 11.35
CA LYS A 138 1.04 -3.42 10.03
C LYS A 138 1.55 -2.14 9.36
N THR A 139 1.86 -1.12 10.14
CA THR A 139 2.37 0.17 9.64
C THR A 139 3.85 0.07 9.28
N LEU A 140 4.62 -0.73 10.03
CA LEU A 140 6.07 -0.92 9.84
C LEU A 140 6.40 -1.86 8.67
N PHE A 141 5.73 -3.00 8.55
CA PHE A 141 6.22 -4.10 7.70
C PHE A 141 5.28 -4.51 6.57
N ASN A 142 4.07 -3.95 6.48
CA ASN A 142 3.17 -4.22 5.36
C ASN A 142 3.27 -3.15 4.27
N THR A 143 3.24 -3.57 3.02
CA THR A 143 3.05 -2.66 1.89
C THR A 143 1.65 -2.06 1.92
N ILE A 144 1.48 -0.93 1.25
CA ILE A 144 0.21 -0.20 1.15
C ILE A 144 -0.78 -0.89 0.19
N LEU A 145 -0.27 -1.77 -0.66
CA LEU A 145 -1.02 -2.60 -1.60
C LEU A 145 -1.07 -4.05 -1.10
#